data_AF-A0A376RJ62-F1
#
_entry.id   AF-A0A376RJ62-F1
#
_cell.length_a   1.000
_cell.length_b   1.000
_cell.length_c   1.000
_cell.angle_alpha   90.00
_cell.angle_beta   90.00
_cell.angle_gamma   90.00
#
_symmetry.space_group_name_H-M   'P 1'
#
loop_
_entity.id
_entity.type
_entity.pdbx_description
1 polymer ?
#
loop_
_entity_poly.entity_id
_entity_poly.type
_entity_poly.pdbx_seq_one_letter_code
_entity_poly.pdbx_strand_id
1 'polypeptide(L)'
;MLRGIDLRGIEIDPIGRIYLNFAELEFESFSSLMAEIRRIAGVTDVRTVPWMPSEREHLALSALLEALPEPVLSVDMKSKVDMANPASCQLFGQKLDRLRNHTAAQLINGFNFLRWLESEPQDSHNEHVVINGQNFLMEITPVYLQDENDQHVLTGAVVMLRSTIRMGRQLQNVAAQDVSAFSQIVAVSPK
;
A
#
# COMPACT_ATOMS: atom_id res chain seq x y z
N MET A 1 3.98 -4.34 45.24
CA MET A 1 2.74 -4.05 44.47
C MET A 1 3.17 -3.45 43.16
N LEU A 2 3.02 -4.16 42.04
CA LEU A 2 3.27 -3.57 40.73
C LEU A 2 2.25 -2.45 40.52
N ARG A 3 2.77 -1.23 40.40
CA ARG A 3 2.00 -0.07 39.94
C ARG A 3 1.53 -0.38 38.52
N GLY A 4 0.29 -0.01 38.22
CA GLY A 4 -0.45 -0.42 37.02
C GLY A 4 0.37 -0.32 35.75
N ILE A 5 0.50 -1.45 35.06
CA ILE A 5 1.09 -1.52 33.72
C ILE A 5 0.14 -0.84 32.76
N ASP A 6 0.65 0.13 32.02
CA ASP A 6 -0.11 0.89 31.04
C ASP A 6 -0.23 0.08 29.74
N LEU A 7 -1.22 -0.81 29.72
CA LEU A 7 -1.52 -1.67 28.59
C LEU A 7 -2.24 -0.88 27.48
N ARG A 8 -1.64 -0.87 26.29
CA ARG A 8 -2.11 -0.13 25.11
C ARG A 8 -2.86 -1.00 24.11
N GLY A 9 -2.58 -2.30 24.08
CA GLY A 9 -3.26 -3.21 23.17
C GLY A 9 -3.09 -4.68 23.57
N ILE A 10 -4.07 -5.49 23.18
CA ILE A 10 -4.04 -6.95 23.30
C ILE A 10 -4.52 -7.53 21.99
N GLU A 11 -3.77 -8.50 21.45
CA GLU A 11 -4.21 -9.29 20.30
C GLU A 11 -4.16 -10.77 20.65
N ILE A 12 -5.23 -11.48 20.28
CA ILE A 12 -5.36 -12.92 20.51
C ILE A 12 -5.32 -13.61 19.16
N ASP A 13 -4.29 -14.42 18.95
CA ASP A 13 -4.14 -15.28 17.79
C ASP A 13 -4.84 -16.62 18.08
N PRO A 14 -5.75 -17.08 17.19
CA PRO A 14 -6.46 -18.36 17.34
C PRO A 14 -5.56 -19.58 17.53
N ILE A 15 -4.28 -19.49 17.15
CA ILE A 15 -3.27 -20.54 17.35
C ILE A 15 -2.85 -20.66 18.83
N GLY A 16 -3.42 -19.83 19.72
CA GLY A 16 -3.18 -19.86 21.17
C GLY A 16 -2.04 -18.94 21.60
N ARG A 17 -1.87 -17.79 20.94
CA ARG A 17 -0.89 -16.77 21.34
C ARG A 17 -1.60 -15.49 21.74
N ILE A 18 -1.11 -14.86 22.78
CA ILE A 18 -1.60 -13.55 23.24
C ILE A 18 -0.43 -12.58 23.12
N TYR A 19 -0.65 -11.50 22.40
CA TYR A 19 0.31 -10.41 22.23
C TYR A 19 -0.16 -9.23 23.09
N LEU A 20 0.78 -8.60 23.78
CA LEU A 20 0.53 -7.49 24.69
C LEU A 20 1.41 -6.31 24.27
N ASN A 21 0.79 -5.15 24.08
CA ASN A 21 1.47 -3.87 23.87
C ASN A 21 1.26 -3.00 25.10
N PHE A 22 2.33 -2.45 25.67
CA PHE A 22 2.30 -1.55 26.82
C PHE A 22 3.34 -0.44 26.65
N ALA A 23 3.16 0.67 27.38
CA ALA A 23 4.12 1.76 27.38
C ALA A 23 5.50 1.29 27.90
N GLU A 24 6.56 2.00 27.53
CA GLU A 24 7.93 1.63 27.89
C GLU A 24 8.08 1.42 29.41
N LEU A 25 8.64 0.26 29.79
CA LEU A 25 8.84 -0.15 31.18
C LEU A 25 10.33 -0.21 31.50
N GLU A 26 10.69 0.17 32.72
CA GLU A 26 12.03 -0.06 33.26
C GLU A 26 12.33 -1.56 33.34
N PHE A 27 13.60 -1.92 33.15
CA PHE A 27 14.04 -3.31 33.03
C PHE A 27 13.63 -4.21 34.20
N GLU A 28 13.74 -3.73 35.45
CA GLU A 28 13.36 -4.50 36.64
C GLU A 28 11.86 -4.81 36.65
N SER A 29 11.04 -3.81 36.34
CA SER A 29 9.58 -3.96 36.25
C SER A 29 9.19 -4.91 35.12
N PHE A 30 9.84 -4.78 33.96
CA PHE A 30 9.62 -5.66 32.83
C PHE A 30 10.00 -7.12 33.14
N SER A 31 11.14 -7.35 33.79
CA SER A 31 11.59 -8.69 34.17
C SER A 31 10.65 -9.35 35.20
N SER A 32 10.22 -8.59 36.22
CA SER A 32 9.23 -9.06 37.19
C SER A 32 7.91 -9.44 36.53
N LEU A 33 7.42 -8.61 35.61
CA LEU A 33 6.20 -8.87 34.85
C LEU A 33 6.31 -10.18 34.04
N MET A 34 7.40 -10.37 33.31
CA MET A 34 7.64 -11.58 32.53
C MET A 34 7.67 -12.85 33.42
N ALA A 35 8.23 -12.75 34.62
CA ALA A 35 8.24 -13.86 35.59
C ALA A 35 6.85 -14.13 36.21
N GLU A 36 6.05 -13.10 36.41
CA GLU A 36 4.67 -13.22 36.87
C GLU A 36 3.75 -13.86 35.83
N ILE A 37 3.83 -13.42 34.56
CA ILE A 37 3.02 -13.99 33.48
C ILE A 37 3.32 -15.48 33.30
N ARG A 38 4.59 -15.91 33.40
CA ARG A 38 4.97 -17.32 33.33
C ARG A 38 4.40 -18.20 34.45
N ARG A 39 3.96 -17.62 35.57
CA ARG A 39 3.33 -18.37 36.68
C ARG A 39 1.82 -18.58 36.49
N ILE A 40 1.21 -17.95 35.50
CA ILE A 40 -0.21 -18.10 35.21
C ILE A 40 -0.46 -19.50 34.63
N ALA A 41 -1.44 -20.21 35.18
CA ALA A 41 -1.81 -21.54 34.69
C ALA A 41 -2.22 -21.49 33.21
N GLY A 42 -1.62 -22.38 32.39
CA GLY A 42 -1.87 -22.44 30.95
C GLY A 42 -0.90 -21.61 30.11
N VAL A 43 -0.07 -20.75 30.71
CA VAL A 43 1.02 -20.07 29.99
C VAL A 43 2.22 -21.02 29.86
N THR A 44 2.62 -21.30 28.63
CA THR A 44 3.74 -22.20 28.33
C THR A 44 5.06 -21.46 28.17
N ASP A 45 5.05 -20.28 27.56
CA ASP A 45 6.23 -19.43 27.37
C ASP A 45 5.82 -17.96 27.26
N VAL A 46 6.76 -17.06 27.54
CA VAL A 46 6.61 -15.61 27.37
C VAL A 46 7.92 -15.06 26.81
N ARG A 47 7.84 -14.31 25.71
CA ARG A 47 8.99 -13.70 25.04
C ARG A 47 8.63 -12.32 24.48
N THR A 48 9.64 -11.48 24.30
CA THR A 48 9.50 -10.22 23.58
C THR A 48 9.38 -10.47 22.08
N VAL A 49 8.53 -9.68 21.43
CA VAL A 49 8.43 -9.61 19.97
C VAL A 49 8.60 -8.17 19.54
N PRO A 50 9.15 -7.92 18.33
CA PRO A 50 9.40 -6.55 17.88
C PRO A 50 8.11 -5.82 17.48
N TRP A 51 7.07 -6.56 17.06
CA TRP A 51 5.82 -6.01 16.53
C TRP A 51 4.63 -6.88 16.92
N MET A 52 3.48 -6.23 17.11
CA MET A 52 2.18 -6.90 17.17
C MET A 52 1.82 -7.49 15.80
N PRO A 53 0.98 -8.54 15.72
CA PRO A 53 0.52 -9.09 14.45
C PRO A 53 -0.08 -8.04 13.51
N SER A 54 -0.99 -7.19 14.00
CA SER A 54 -1.61 -6.10 13.22
C SER A 54 -0.59 -5.08 12.71
N GLU A 55 0.35 -4.65 13.57
CA GLU A 55 1.44 -3.73 13.22
C GLU A 55 2.33 -4.33 12.12
N ARG A 56 2.66 -5.62 12.25
CA ARG A 56 3.48 -6.32 11.26
C ARG A 56 2.78 -6.41 9.90
N GLU A 57 1.48 -6.69 9.90
CA GLU A 57 0.68 -6.72 8.67
C GLU A 57 0.63 -5.34 8.01
N HIS A 58 0.39 -4.29 8.79
CA HIS A 58 0.40 -2.91 8.30
C HIS A 58 1.76 -2.50 7.71
N LEU A 59 2.85 -2.85 8.39
CA LEU A 59 4.22 -2.60 7.89
C LEU A 59 4.50 -3.36 6.60
N ALA A 60 4.05 -4.62 6.49
CA ALA A 60 4.22 -5.40 5.27
C ALA A 60 3.48 -4.78 4.09
N LEU A 61 2.22 -4.38 4.27
CA LEU A 61 1.43 -3.70 3.24
C LEU A 61 2.05 -2.35 2.84
N SER A 62 2.53 -1.58 3.81
CA SER A 62 3.21 -0.32 3.57
C SER A 62 4.50 -0.51 2.74
N ALA A 63 5.30 -1.52 3.09
CA ALA A 63 6.52 -1.86 2.35
C ALA A 63 6.22 -2.30 0.90
N LEU A 64 5.13 -3.04 0.68
CA LEU A 64 4.69 -3.40 -0.67
C LEU A 64 4.32 -2.15 -1.48
N LEU A 65 3.53 -1.23 -0.91
CA LEU A 65 3.17 0.03 -1.56
C LEU A 65 4.41 0.88 -1.88
N GLU A 66 5.37 0.96 -0.95
CA GLU A 66 6.62 1.69 -1.12
C GLU A 66 7.51 1.12 -2.22
N ALA A 67 7.50 -0.20 -2.41
CA ALA A 67 8.29 -0.89 -3.43
C ALA A 67 7.73 -0.75 -4.86
N LEU A 68 6.50 -0.27 -5.03
CA LEU A 68 5.89 -0.11 -6.35
C LEU A 68 6.64 0.97 -7.17
N PRO A 69 7.09 0.64 -8.40
CA PRO A 69 7.85 1.57 -9.24
C PRO A 69 6.98 2.62 -9.93
N GLU A 70 5.68 2.34 -10.07
CA GLU A 70 4.70 3.25 -10.66
C GLU A 70 4.11 4.14 -9.56
N PRO A 71 3.82 5.43 -9.85
CA PRO A 71 3.09 6.29 -8.93
C PRO A 71 1.71 5.70 -8.60
N VAL A 72 1.50 5.42 -7.32
CA VAL A 72 0.23 4.98 -6.75
C VAL A 72 -0.16 5.89 -5.59
N LEU A 73 -1.43 6.28 -5.53
CA LEU A 73 -2.00 7.06 -4.44
C LEU A 73 -3.45 6.64 -4.19
N SER A 74 -3.92 6.77 -2.95
CA SER A 74 -5.33 6.61 -2.60
C SER A 74 -5.99 7.97 -2.39
N VAL A 75 -7.27 8.04 -2.67
CA VAL A 75 -8.13 9.19 -2.42
C VAL A 75 -9.34 8.79 -1.60
N ASP A 76 -9.77 9.67 -0.70
CA ASP A 76 -11.03 9.50 0.04
C ASP A 76 -12.26 9.89 -0.82
N MET A 77 -13.46 9.75 -0.25
CA MET A 77 -14.71 10.16 -0.90
C MET A 77 -14.81 11.66 -1.27
N LYS A 78 -13.94 12.50 -0.72
CA LYS A 78 -13.84 13.93 -1.07
C LYS A 78 -12.75 14.19 -2.12
N SER A 79 -12.22 13.13 -2.74
CA SER A 79 -11.08 13.14 -3.66
C SER A 79 -9.77 13.65 -3.05
N LYS A 80 -9.65 13.67 -1.71
CA LYS A 80 -8.44 14.12 -1.03
C LYS A 80 -7.45 12.97 -0.91
N VAL A 81 -6.17 13.23 -1.14
CA VAL A 81 -5.13 12.20 -1.05
C VAL A 81 -4.99 11.70 0.39
N ASP A 82 -5.03 10.38 0.57
CA ASP A 82 -4.86 9.74 1.89
C ASP A 82 -3.52 9.02 2.01
N MET A 83 -3.15 8.20 1.03
CA MET A 83 -1.84 7.55 0.93
C MET A 83 -1.20 7.83 -0.42
N ALA A 84 0.12 7.82 -0.48
CA ALA A 84 0.88 7.90 -1.72
C ALA A 84 2.23 7.21 -1.55
N ASN A 85 2.64 6.44 -2.55
CA ASN A 85 3.95 5.80 -2.53
C ASN A 85 5.09 6.79 -2.87
N PRO A 86 6.37 6.39 -2.72
CA PRO A 86 7.50 7.24 -3.06
C PRO A 86 7.53 7.68 -4.52
N ALA A 87 7.08 6.83 -5.46
CA ALA A 87 7.00 7.18 -6.88
C ALA A 87 6.02 8.35 -7.14
N SER A 88 4.87 8.39 -6.45
CA SER A 88 3.94 9.53 -6.45
C SER A 88 4.57 10.79 -5.88
N CYS A 89 5.26 10.67 -4.73
CA CYS A 89 5.96 11.80 -4.13
C CYS A 89 7.00 12.42 -5.09
N GLN A 90 7.74 11.57 -5.79
CA GLN A 90 8.71 12.00 -6.80
C GLN A 90 8.04 12.65 -8.01
N LEU A 91 6.95 12.07 -8.54
CA LEU A 91 6.23 12.61 -9.68
C LEU A 91 5.70 14.04 -9.40
N PHE A 92 5.11 14.25 -8.23
CA PHE A 92 4.53 15.54 -7.85
C PHE A 92 5.53 16.49 -7.17
N GLY A 93 6.76 16.04 -6.91
CA GLY A 93 7.80 16.85 -6.25
C GLY A 93 7.46 17.25 -4.81
N GLN A 94 6.65 16.46 -4.11
CA GLN A 94 6.14 16.77 -2.77
C GLN A 94 6.28 15.58 -1.83
N LYS A 95 6.51 15.86 -0.54
CA LYS A 95 6.42 14.84 0.52
C LYS A 95 4.97 14.42 0.75
N LEU A 96 4.76 13.21 1.26
CA LEU A 96 3.44 12.65 1.57
C LEU A 96 2.57 13.62 2.41
N ASP A 97 3.12 14.22 3.46
CA ASP A 97 2.39 15.16 4.32
C ASP A 97 1.83 16.36 3.57
N ARG A 98 2.53 16.81 2.51
CA ARG A 98 2.06 17.90 1.65
C ARG A 98 1.03 17.39 0.64
N LEU A 99 1.25 16.23 0.04
CA LEU A 99 0.28 15.61 -0.88
C LEU A 99 -1.07 15.39 -0.21
N ARG A 100 -1.08 14.95 1.05
CA ARG A 100 -2.29 14.81 1.88
C ARG A 100 -3.11 16.08 2.03
N ASN A 101 -2.57 17.26 1.72
CA ASN A 101 -3.34 18.51 1.77
C ASN A 101 -4.02 18.86 0.43
N HIS A 102 -3.86 18.03 -0.60
CA HIS A 102 -4.39 18.27 -1.93
C HIS A 102 -5.55 17.34 -2.26
N THR A 103 -6.44 17.82 -3.11
CA THR A 103 -7.36 16.96 -3.85
C THR A 103 -6.67 16.39 -5.09
N ALA A 104 -7.12 15.23 -5.56
CA ALA A 104 -6.57 14.61 -6.76
C ALA A 104 -6.70 15.52 -7.99
N ALA A 105 -7.79 16.28 -8.09
CA ALA A 105 -7.99 17.26 -9.18
C ALA A 105 -6.96 18.41 -9.17
N GLN A 106 -6.34 18.73 -8.03
CA GLN A 106 -5.26 19.73 -7.96
C GLN A 106 -3.92 19.17 -8.46
N LEU A 107 -3.74 17.85 -8.41
CA LEU A 107 -2.51 17.17 -8.81
C LEU A 107 -2.59 16.62 -10.23
N ILE A 108 -3.77 16.14 -10.63
CA ILE A 108 -4.05 15.45 -11.89
C ILE A 108 -5.20 16.16 -12.57
N ASN A 109 -4.88 16.92 -13.62
CA ASN A 109 -5.88 17.61 -14.43
C ASN A 109 -6.48 16.66 -15.49
N GLY A 110 -7.70 16.96 -15.94
CA GLY A 110 -8.36 16.23 -17.03
C GLY A 110 -9.29 15.11 -16.59
N PHE A 111 -9.48 14.89 -15.29
CA PHE A 111 -10.44 13.91 -14.76
C PHE A 111 -11.25 14.49 -13.58
N ASN A 112 -12.56 14.21 -13.55
CA ASN A 112 -13.44 14.65 -12.46
C ASN A 112 -13.62 13.54 -11.43
N PHE A 113 -12.68 13.47 -10.47
CA PHE A 113 -12.65 12.45 -9.41
C PHE A 113 -13.91 12.44 -8.56
N LEU A 114 -14.41 13.61 -8.16
CA LEU A 114 -15.56 13.69 -7.26
C LEU A 114 -16.82 13.13 -7.95
N ARG A 115 -17.09 13.55 -9.19
CA ARG A 115 -18.22 13.05 -9.97
C ARG A 115 -18.12 11.54 -10.21
N TRP A 116 -16.90 11.03 -10.43
CA TRP A 116 -16.68 9.60 -10.62
C TRP A 116 -16.96 8.83 -9.32
N LEU A 117 -16.47 9.29 -8.17
CA LEU A 117 -16.77 8.68 -6.85
C LEU A 117 -18.26 8.73 -6.51
N GLU A 118 -18.93 9.86 -6.76
CA GLU A 118 -20.37 10.04 -6.54
C GLU A 118 -21.24 9.13 -7.42
N SER A 119 -20.68 8.58 -8.51
CA SER A 119 -21.39 7.63 -9.38
C SER A 119 -21.39 6.19 -8.85
N GLU A 120 -20.76 5.94 -7.69
CA GLU A 120 -20.61 4.62 -7.07
C GLU A 120 -20.10 3.54 -8.04
N PRO A 121 -18.93 3.75 -8.67
CA PRO A 121 -18.43 2.90 -9.74
C PRO A 121 -18.02 1.53 -9.20
N GLN A 122 -18.38 0.47 -9.91
CA GLN A 122 -18.02 -0.90 -9.56
C GLN A 122 -16.68 -1.33 -10.19
N ASP A 123 -16.35 -0.77 -11.36
CA ASP A 123 -15.19 -1.14 -12.15
C ASP A 123 -14.14 -0.03 -12.21
N SER A 124 -12.90 -0.41 -12.52
CA SER A 124 -11.83 0.54 -12.80
C SER A 124 -12.11 1.37 -14.06
N HIS A 125 -11.70 2.63 -14.05
CA HIS A 125 -11.73 3.51 -15.21
C HIS A 125 -10.32 3.89 -15.65
N ASN A 126 -10.09 4.02 -16.96
CA ASN A 126 -8.82 4.44 -17.53
C ASN A 126 -8.99 5.78 -18.25
N GLU A 127 -8.08 6.73 -18.00
CA GLU A 127 -8.10 8.06 -18.61
C GLU A 127 -6.69 8.52 -19.00
N HIS A 128 -6.56 9.21 -20.13
CA HIS A 128 -5.30 9.85 -20.49
C HIS A 128 -5.18 11.20 -19.78
N VAL A 129 -4.10 11.36 -19.01
CA VAL A 129 -3.84 12.59 -18.25
C VAL A 129 -2.45 13.13 -18.54
N VAL A 130 -2.28 14.44 -18.35
CA VAL A 130 -0.99 15.11 -18.51
C VAL A 130 -0.56 15.67 -17.17
N ILE A 131 0.60 15.23 -16.69
CA ILE A 131 1.18 15.65 -15.42
C ILE A 131 2.59 16.17 -15.70
N ASN A 132 2.88 17.41 -15.31
CA ASN A 132 4.18 18.07 -15.55
C ASN A 132 4.65 17.98 -17.02
N GLY A 133 3.71 18.06 -17.97
CA GLY A 133 3.99 17.98 -19.41
C GLY A 133 4.27 16.56 -19.94
N GLN A 134 4.11 15.52 -19.11
CA GLN A 134 4.26 14.12 -19.51
C GLN A 134 2.90 13.42 -19.57
N ASN A 135 2.74 12.53 -20.56
CA ASN A 135 1.53 11.75 -20.75
C ASN A 135 1.54 10.50 -19.86
N PHE A 136 0.44 10.29 -19.14
CA PHE A 136 0.18 9.10 -18.35
C PHE A 136 -1.14 8.47 -18.77
N LEU A 137 -1.20 7.14 -18.66
CA LEU A 137 -2.46 6.42 -18.53
C LEU A 137 -2.77 6.33 -17.04
N MET A 138 -3.83 7.00 -16.61
CA MET A 138 -4.35 6.90 -15.27
C MET A 138 -5.35 5.76 -15.21
N GLU A 139 -5.18 4.86 -14.25
CA GLU A 139 -6.16 3.86 -13.87
C GLU A 139 -6.69 4.23 -12.48
N ILE A 140 -8.00 4.38 -12.33
CA ILE A 140 -8.67 4.62 -11.04
C ILE A 140 -9.56 3.44 -10.70
N THR A 141 -9.38 2.86 -9.52
CA THR A 141 -10.07 1.66 -9.04
C THR A 141 -10.82 1.97 -7.74
N PRO A 142 -12.12 1.67 -7.65
CA PRO A 142 -12.91 1.96 -6.45
C PRO A 142 -12.49 1.05 -5.29
N VAL A 143 -12.51 1.59 -4.06
CA VAL A 143 -12.19 0.83 -2.84
C VAL A 143 -13.43 0.68 -1.98
N TYR A 144 -13.90 -0.55 -1.88
CA TYR A 144 -15.01 -0.94 -1.02
C TYR A 144 -14.49 -1.59 0.25
N LEU A 145 -14.99 -1.12 1.39
CA LEU A 145 -14.80 -1.78 2.68
C LEU A 145 -16.14 -2.36 3.15
N GLN A 146 -16.07 -3.49 3.84
CA GLN A 146 -17.23 -4.12 4.46
C GLN A 146 -17.47 -3.45 5.82
N ASP A 147 -18.69 -3.00 6.06
CA ASP A 147 -19.11 -2.46 7.36
C ASP A 147 -19.52 -3.59 8.33
N GLU A 148 -19.91 -3.22 9.56
CA GLU A 148 -20.35 -4.19 10.58
C GLU A 148 -21.65 -4.95 10.22
N ASN A 149 -22.38 -4.51 9.18
CA ASN A 149 -23.62 -5.11 8.70
C ASN A 149 -23.44 -5.91 7.41
N ASP A 150 -22.20 -6.27 7.05
CA ASP A 150 -21.83 -6.92 5.78
C ASP A 150 -22.18 -6.10 4.52
N GLN A 151 -22.33 -4.78 4.65
CA GLN A 151 -22.55 -3.89 3.51
C GLN A 151 -21.22 -3.39 2.96
N HIS A 152 -21.07 -3.45 1.64
CA HIS A 152 -19.92 -2.88 0.95
C HIS A 152 -20.15 -1.38 0.76
N VAL A 153 -19.36 -0.58 1.47
CA VAL A 153 -19.40 0.89 1.38
C VAL A 153 -18.20 1.36 0.57
N LEU A 154 -18.46 2.20 -0.43
CA LEU A 154 -17.39 2.87 -1.17
C LEU A 154 -16.71 3.88 -0.24
N THR A 155 -15.42 3.71 -0.03
CA THR A 155 -14.63 4.54 0.90
C THR A 155 -13.67 5.49 0.19
N GLY A 156 -13.44 5.25 -1.10
CA GLY A 156 -12.52 6.04 -1.90
C GLY A 156 -12.07 5.28 -3.14
N ALA A 157 -10.87 5.59 -3.61
CA ALA A 157 -10.27 4.93 -4.76
C ALA A 157 -8.75 4.87 -4.70
N VAL A 158 -8.17 3.93 -5.43
CA VAL A 158 -6.74 3.88 -5.73
C VAL A 158 -6.53 4.40 -7.14
N VAL A 159 -5.53 5.26 -7.31
CA VAL A 159 -5.12 5.82 -8.59
C VAL A 159 -3.70 5.34 -8.89
N MET A 160 -3.53 4.73 -10.06
CA MET A 160 -2.23 4.31 -10.60
C MET A 160 -1.92 5.10 -11.87
N LEU A 161 -0.69 5.59 -11.99
CA LEU A 161 -0.25 6.37 -13.16
C LEU A 161 0.87 5.65 -13.90
N ARG A 162 0.58 5.23 -15.13
CA ARG A 162 1.57 4.56 -15.97
C ARG A 162 2.07 5.48 -17.07
N SER A 163 3.39 5.69 -17.14
CA SER A 163 3.98 6.56 -18.17
C SER A 163 3.88 5.92 -19.55
N THR A 164 3.22 6.60 -20.50
CA THR A 164 3.06 6.09 -21.87
C THR A 164 4.37 6.05 -22.65
N ILE A 165 5.32 6.94 -22.30
CA ILE A 165 6.67 6.97 -22.90
C ILE A 165 7.47 5.72 -22.48
N ARG A 166 7.38 5.34 -21.19
CA ARG A 166 8.05 4.13 -20.69
C ARG A 166 7.45 2.87 -21.30
N MET A 167 6.11 2.81 -21.43
CA MET A 167 5.44 1.71 -22.14
C MET A 167 5.94 1.59 -23.59
N GLY A 168 6.01 2.70 -24.33
CA GLY A 168 6.49 2.70 -25.71
C GLY A 168 7.94 2.19 -25.85
N ARG A 169 8.82 2.56 -24.92
CA ARG A 169 10.21 2.04 -24.88
C ARG A 169 10.29 0.55 -24.52
N GLN A 170 9.45 0.08 -23.61
CA GLN A 170 9.39 -1.35 -23.28
C GLN A 170 8.94 -2.18 -24.49
N LEU A 171 7.93 -1.72 -25.24
CA LEU A 171 7.50 -2.38 -26.48
C LEU A 171 8.59 -2.40 -27.54
N GLN A 172 9.35 -1.31 -27.70
CA GLN A 172 10.49 -1.27 -28.63
C GLN A 172 11.61 -2.24 -28.22
N ASN A 173 11.90 -2.36 -26.92
CA ASN A 173 12.92 -3.29 -26.43
C ASN A 173 12.51 -4.75 -26.60
N VAL A 174 11.23 -5.09 -26.42
CA VAL A 174 10.69 -6.43 -26.71
C VAL A 174 10.77 -6.73 -28.20
N ALA A 175 10.36 -5.79 -29.06
CA ALA A 175 10.48 -5.96 -30.52
C ALA A 175 11.94 -6.07 -31.00
N ALA A 176 12.89 -5.37 -30.36
CA ALA A 176 14.31 -5.46 -30.69
C ALA A 176 14.92 -6.83 -30.31
N GLN A 177 14.41 -7.50 -29.27
CA GLN A 177 14.84 -8.87 -28.92
C GLN A 177 14.35 -9.89 -29.96
N ASP A 178 13.15 -9.71 -30.53
CA ASP A 178 12.62 -10.58 -31.58
C ASP A 178 13.45 -10.53 -32.88
N VAL A 179 14.00 -9.35 -33.25
CA VAL A 179 14.87 -9.23 -34.44
C VAL A 179 16.19 -9.99 -34.28
N SER A 180 16.70 -10.12 -33.04
CA SER A 180 17.90 -10.93 -32.76
C SER A 180 17.65 -12.42 -32.95
N ALA A 181 16.42 -12.92 -32.73
CA ALA A 181 16.09 -14.34 -32.88
C ALA A 181 16.09 -14.79 -34.36
N PHE A 182 15.69 -13.91 -35.28
CA PHE A 182 15.72 -14.20 -36.72
C PHE A 182 17.13 -14.23 -37.32
N SER A 183 18.13 -13.65 -36.67
CA SER A 183 19.53 -13.72 -37.12
C SER A 183 20.13 -15.14 -37.00
N GLN A 184 19.49 -16.04 -36.23
CA GLN A 184 19.93 -17.43 -36.09
C GLN A 184 19.32 -18.39 -37.13
N ILE A 185 18.37 -17.92 -37.95
CA ILE A 185 17.76 -18.73 -39.02
C ILE A 185 18.48 -18.40 -40.34
N VAL A 186 19.75 -18.79 -40.46
CA VAL A 186 20.42 -18.87 -41.76
C VAL A 186 20.20 -20.28 -42.29
N ALA A 187 19.27 -20.44 -43.24
CA ALA A 187 19.10 -21.69 -43.95
C ALA A 187 20.31 -21.90 -44.88
N VAL A 188 21.14 -22.90 -44.57
CA VAL A 188 22.21 -23.35 -45.46
C VAL A 188 21.61 -24.39 -46.40
N SER A 189 21.45 -24.06 -47.69
CA SER A 189 21.08 -25.06 -48.70
C SER A 189 22.27 -26.02 -48.93
N PRO A 190 22.07 -27.35 -48.88
CA PRO A 190 23.10 -28.30 -49.28
C PRO A 190 23.33 -28.21 -50.79
N LYS A 191 24.59 -28.33 -51.21
CA LYS A 191 24.98 -28.51 -52.62
C LYS A 191 24.70 -29.93 -53.09
#